data_AF-A0A177P1X3-F1
#
_entry.id   AF-A0A177P1X3-F1
#
_cell.length_a   1.000
_cell.length_b   1.000
_cell.length_c   1.000
_cell.angle_alpha   90.00
_cell.angle_beta   90.00
_cell.angle_gamma   90.00
#
_symmetry.space_group_name_H-M   'P 1'
#
loop_
_entity.id
_entity.type
_entity.pdbx_description
1 polymer ?
#
loop_
_entity_poly.entity_id
_entity_poly.type
_entity_poly.pdbx_seq_one_letter_code
_entity_poly.pdbx_strand_id
1 'polypeptide(L)' 'MGLGRKNHLFAGSDGGAEHWAVLASLVETCKRNDIDPQAYLTDVLSKIVARHPMSRIDELLPFAYIKNAPEQAVA' A
#
# COMPACT_ATOMS: atom_id res chain seq x y z
N MET A 1 35.67 -9.81 2.23
CA MET A 1 35.11 -8.98 1.15
C MET A 1 34.53 -9.89 0.09
N GLY A 2 33.24 -9.73 -0.22
CA GLY A 2 32.60 -10.36 -1.37
C GLY A 2 31.28 -11.06 -1.04
N LEU A 3 30.15 -10.39 -1.30
CA LEU A 3 28.90 -11.06 -1.65
C LEU A 3 28.03 -10.13 -2.53
N GLY A 4 27.85 -10.53 -3.80
CA GLY A 4 26.54 -10.54 -4.47
C GLY A 4 25.89 -9.23 -4.93
N ARG A 5 26.26 -8.78 -6.13
CA ARG A 5 25.68 -7.68 -6.95
C ARG A 5 24.20 -7.88 -7.39
N LYS A 6 23.22 -8.16 -6.52
CA LYS A 6 21.80 -8.29 -6.98
C LYS A 6 20.66 -7.76 -6.09
N ASN A 7 20.91 -7.01 -5.02
CA ASN A 7 19.83 -6.43 -4.22
C ASN A 7 20.09 -4.97 -3.77
N HIS A 8 20.39 -4.10 -4.73
CA HIS A 8 20.78 -2.70 -4.48
C HIS A 8 19.72 -1.68 -4.94
N LEU A 9 18.44 -1.96 -4.73
CA LEU A 9 17.41 -0.89 -4.82
C LEU A 9 16.83 -0.50 -3.45
N PHE A 10 17.17 -1.21 -2.36
CA PHE A 10 16.63 -0.93 -1.02
C PHE A 10 17.66 -0.95 0.12
N ALA A 11 18.96 -1.02 -0.20
CA ALA A 11 20.04 -1.17 0.79
C ALA A 11 20.95 0.07 0.86
N GLY A 12 20.38 1.26 1.09
CA GLY A 12 21.19 2.48 1.16
C GLY A 12 20.53 3.75 1.73
N SER A 13 19.32 3.67 2.26
CA SER A 13 18.70 4.77 2.98
C SER A 13 17.80 4.16 4.04
N ASP A 14 18.04 4.45 5.31
CA ASP A 14 17.20 4.03 6.44
C ASP A 14 15.72 4.36 6.18
N GLY A 15 15.43 5.44 5.44
CA GLY A 15 14.08 5.82 5.03
C GLY A 15 13.41 4.88 4.03
N GLY A 16 14.17 4.16 3.20
CA GLY A 16 13.62 3.16 2.28
C GLY A 16 13.11 1.92 3.02
N ALA A 17 13.89 1.43 3.99
CA ALA A 17 13.50 0.28 4.80
C ALA A 17 12.28 0.59 5.69
N GLU A 18 12.23 1.79 6.29
CA GLU A 18 11.07 2.27 7.05
C GLU A 18 9.80 2.30 6.19
N HIS A 19 9.86 2.91 5.00
CA HIS A 19 8.70 2.97 4.10
C HIS A 19 8.23 1.57 3.65
N TRP A 20 9.16 0.64 3.41
CA TRP A 20 8.80 -0.75 3.11
C TRP A 20 8.15 -1.47 4.29
N ALA A 21 8.61 -1.22 5.52
CA ALA A 21 7.98 -1.80 6.71
C ALA A 21 6.53 -1.32 6.87
N VAL A 22 6.27 -0.03 6.58
CA VAL A 22 4.92 0.54 6.58
C VAL A 22 4.05 -0.11 5.50
N LEU A 23 4.56 -0.22 4.27
CA LEU A 23 3.83 -0.87 3.17
C LEU A 23 3.55 -2.35 3.45
N ALA A 24 4.52 -3.09 3.98
CA ALA A 24 4.35 -4.50 4.34
C ALA A 24 3.28 -4.67 5.43
N SER A 25 3.25 -3.79 6.42
CA SER A 25 2.21 -3.78 7.47
C SER A 25 0.81 -3.49 6.90
N LEU A 26 0.70 -2.59 5.92
CA LEU A 26 -0.55 -2.31 5.22
C LEU A 26 -1.03 -3.51 4.38
N VAL A 27 -0.12 -4.18 3.67
CA VAL A 27 -0.43 -5.39 2.90
C VAL A 27 -0.88 -6.53 3.82
N GLU A 28 -0.19 -6.74 4.95
CA GLU A 28 -0.60 -7.73 5.96
C GLU A 28 -1.99 -7.40 6.53
N THR A 29 -2.27 -6.12 6.77
CA THR A 29 -3.60 -5.67 7.19
C THR A 29 -4.65 -5.97 6.13
N CYS A 30 -4.38 -5.75 4.83
CA CYS A 30 -5.30 -6.10 3.75
C CYS A 30 -5.58 -7.61 3.73
N LYS A 31 -4.55 -8.44 3.85
CA LYS A 31 -4.68 -9.91 3.90
C LYS A 31 -5.52 -10.36 5.09
N ARG A 32 -5.37 -9.73 6.25
CA ARG A 32 -6.16 -10.04 7.46
C ARG A 32 -7.65 -9.68 7.30
N ASN A 33 -7.97 -8.74 6.40
CA ASN A 33 -9.32 -8.28 6.14
C ASN A 33 -9.92 -8.89 4.85
N ASP A 34 -9.27 -9.89 4.24
CA ASP A 34 -9.69 -10.51 2.97
C ASP A 34 -9.79 -9.51 1.80
N ILE A 35 -8.92 -8.51 1.78
CA ILE A 35 -8.85 -7.48 0.73
C ILE A 35 -7.67 -7.79 -0.19
N ASP A 36 -7.89 -7.69 -1.51
CA ASP A 36 -6.79 -7.76 -2.46
C ASP A 36 -5.85 -6.55 -2.29
N PRO A 37 -4.59 -6.77 -1.86
CA PRO A 37 -3.67 -5.68 -1.53
C PRO A 37 -3.28 -4.85 -2.76
N GLN A 38 -3.31 -5.45 -3.96
CA GLN A 38 -2.96 -4.76 -5.20
C GLN A 38 -4.09 -3.81 -5.63
N ALA A 39 -5.34 -4.25 -5.56
CA ALA A 39 -6.52 -3.44 -5.83
C ALA A 39 -6.62 -2.26 -4.84
N TYR A 40 -6.41 -2.53 -3.55
CA TYR A 40 -6.39 -1.50 -2.51
C TYR A 40 -5.31 -0.44 -2.77
N LEU A 41 -4.07 -0.84 -3.04
CA LEU A 41 -2.98 0.10 -3.31
C LEU A 41 -3.25 0.93 -4.57
N THR A 42 -3.78 0.30 -5.62
CA THR A 42 -4.11 1.00 -6.87
C THR A 42 -5.19 2.05 -6.65
N ASP A 43 -6.25 1.73 -5.91
CA ASP A 43 -7.33 2.66 -5.58
C ASP A 43 -6.84 3.82 -4.71
N VAL A 44 -6.06 3.53 -3.67
CA VAL A 44 -5.50 4.56 -2.77
C VAL A 44 -4.58 5.50 -3.54
N LEU A 45 -3.67 4.98 -4.38
CA LEU A 45 -2.79 5.80 -5.20
C LEU A 45 -3.58 6.63 -6.22
N SER A 46 -4.60 6.06 -6.85
CA SER A 46 -5.50 6.77 -7.76
C SER A 46 -6.21 7.94 -7.07
N LYS A 47 -6.75 7.72 -5.86
CA LYS A 47 -7.39 8.77 -5.06
C LYS A 47 -6.41 9.87 -4.66
N ILE A 48 -5.19 9.51 -4.24
CA ILE A 48 -4.14 10.48 -3.90
C ILE A 48 -3.80 11.35 -5.12
N VAL A 49 -3.63 10.76 -6.30
CA VAL A 49 -3.38 11.49 -7.56
C VAL A 49 -4.58 12.38 -7.94
N ALA A 50 -5.81 11.92 -7.68
CA ALA A 50 -7.05 12.67 -7.83
C ALA A 50 -7.23 13.80 -6.79
N ARG A 51 -6.19 14.13 -6.02
CA ARG A 51 -6.16 15.24 -5.06
C ARG A 51 -7.12 15.02 -3.88
N HIS A 52 -7.16 13.79 -3.38
CA HIS A 52 -7.97 13.43 -2.21
C HIS A 52 -7.71 14.41 -1.05
N PRO A 53 -8.75 14.95 -0.41
CA PRO A 53 -8.59 15.86 0.71
C PRO A 53 -7.92 15.13 1.88
N MET A 54 -6.87 15.75 2.44
CA MET A 54 -6.13 15.23 3.59
C MET A 54 -7.01 15.07 4.84
N SER A 55 -8.09 15.84 4.91
CA SER A 55 -9.10 15.75 5.98
C SER A 55 -9.92 14.45 5.96
N ARG A 56 -9.76 13.60 4.94
CA ARG A 56 -10.50 12.34 4.78
C ARG A 56 -9.58 11.13 4.59
N ILE A 57 -8.38 11.17 5.17
CA ILE A 57 -7.42 10.04 5.10
C ILE A 57 -8.01 8.75 5.67
N ASP A 58 -8.95 8.84 6.61
CA ASP A 58 -9.71 7.71 7.14
C ASP A 58 -10.40 6.88 6.06
N GLU A 59 -10.84 7.49 4.95
CA GLU A 59 -11.45 6.78 3.80
C GLU A 59 -10.44 5.97 2.98
N LEU A 60 -9.14 6.26 3.14
CA LEU A 60 -8.04 5.56 2.47
C LEU A 60 -7.53 4.37 3.29
N LEU A 61 -7.97 4.19 4.53
CA LEU A 61 -7.54 3.07 5.36
C LEU A 61 -8.14 1.75 4.89
N PRO A 62 -7.43 0.61 5.08
CA PRO A 62 -7.89 -0.69 4.59
C PRO A 62 -9.23 -1.10 5.21
N PHE A 63 -9.55 -0.67 6.43
CA PHE A 63 -10.83 -0.93 7.09
C PHE A 63 -12.01 -0.16 6.46
N ALA A 64 -11.75 1.04 5.91
CA ALA A 64 -12.77 1.86 5.23
C ALA A 64 -12.95 1.42 3.77
N TYR A 65 -11.92 0.83 3.16
CA TYR A 65 -12.00 0.22 1.84
C TYR A 65 -13.05 -0.89 1.80
N ILE A 66 -13.20 -1.70 2.84
CA ILE A 66 -14.27 -2.73 2.94
C ILE A 66 -15.67 -2.12 2.79
N LYS A 67 -15.86 -0.88 3.28
CA LYS A 67 -17.16 -0.18 3.23
C LYS A 67 -17.43 0.54 1.91
N ASN A 68 -16.37 0.87 1.16
CA ASN A 68 -16.42 1.68 -0.05
C ASN A 68 -15.81 0.99 -1.27
N ALA A 69 -15.60 -0.33 -1.22
CA ALA A 69 -14.96 -1.07 -2.30
C ALA A 69 -15.80 -0.89 -3.57
N PRO A 70 -15.22 -0.33 -4.65
CA PRO A 70 -15.92 -0.29 -5.91
C PRO A 70 -16.11 -1.73 -6.39
N GLU A 71 -17.33 -2.08 -6.79
CA GLU A 71 -17.80 -3.40 -7.30
C GLU A 71 -17.04 -3.90 -8.57
N GLN A 72 -15.88 -3.35 -8.89
CA GLN A 72 -15.27 -3.37 -10.23
C GLN A 72 -14.12 -4.39 -10.38
N ALA A 73 -13.96 -5.35 -9.46
CA ALA A 73 -12.84 -6.31 -9.50
C ALA A 73 -13.30 -7.78 -9.63
N VAL A 74 -14.42 -8.04 -10.30
CA VAL A 74 -14.77 -9.38 -10.79
C VAL A 74 -15.15 -9.30 -12.28
N ALA A 75 -14.14 -9.44 -13.13
CA ALA A 75 -14.27 -9.77 -14.54
C ALA A 75 -13.14 -10.73 -14.92
#